data_AF-A0A6J4T2F7-F1
#
_entry.id   AF-A0A6J4T2F7-F1
#
_cell.length_a   1.000
_cell.length_b   1.000
_cell.length_c   1.000
_cell.angle_alpha   90.00
_cell.angle_beta   90.00
_cell.angle_gamma   90.00
#
_symmetry.space_group_name_H-M   'P 1'
#
loop_
_entity.id
_entity.type
_entity.pdbx_description
1 polymer ?
#
loop_
_entity_poly.entity_id
_entity_poly.type
_entity_poly.pdbx_seq_one_letter_code
_entity_poly.pdbx_strand_id
1 'polypeptide(L)'
;SPHIEGYWQIMIGNVYYYRREANNDDTMEKYAADLPFDRLDTLLLRRGTLGFSLTGVALVVLFGLFGPGWGIGPGLVALATLAVVYLALNAAINGAGHTFGYKSFENDATNLKLLALFTFGEGLHNNHHARPASAKLAAFKDEFDPAWPVIRLLERLRLAEVLTKVDEGWEDHRRRIPRTTVSPLGTKTVQE
;
A
#
# COMPACT_ATOMS: atom_id res chain seq x y z
N SER A 1 -10.58 -8.42 4.59
CA SER A 1 -11.09 -7.06 4.84
C SER A 1 -11.44 -6.91 6.32
N PRO A 2 -11.17 -5.75 6.96
CA PRO A 2 -11.57 -5.50 8.35
C PRO A 2 -13.09 -5.51 8.56
N HIS A 3 -13.88 -5.37 7.50
CA HIS A 3 -15.35 -5.55 7.54
C HIS A 3 -15.77 -7.01 7.81
N ILE A 4 -14.89 -7.97 7.53
CA ILE A 4 -15.15 -9.42 7.72
C ILE A 4 -14.44 -9.92 8.97
N GLU A 5 -13.14 -9.64 9.09
CA GLU A 5 -12.26 -10.23 10.11
C GLU A 5 -12.14 -9.35 11.36
N GLY A 6 -12.46 -8.07 11.26
CA GLY A 6 -12.27 -7.06 12.30
C GLY A 6 -10.98 -6.25 12.16
N TYR A 7 -11.02 -4.98 12.57
CA TYR A 7 -9.91 -4.04 12.40
C TYR A 7 -8.62 -4.52 13.07
N TRP A 8 -8.68 -4.89 14.36
CA TRP A 8 -7.48 -5.29 15.11
C TRP A 8 -6.89 -6.61 14.64
N GLN A 9 -7.73 -7.53 14.18
CA GLN A 9 -7.31 -8.78 13.56
C GLN A 9 -6.49 -8.51 12.30
N ILE A 10 -6.93 -7.58 11.44
CA ILE A 10 -6.14 -7.17 10.28
C ILE A 10 -4.87 -6.44 10.71
N MET A 11 -4.94 -5.49 11.64
CA MET A 11 -3.77 -4.71 12.07
C MET A 11 -2.65 -5.59 12.65
N ILE A 12 -2.98 -6.62 13.42
CA ILE A 12 -2.00 -7.51 14.08
C ILE A 12 -1.68 -8.73 13.21
N GLY A 13 -2.70 -9.30 12.57
CA GLY A 13 -2.63 -10.56 11.83
C GLY A 13 -2.42 -10.41 10.33
N ASN A 14 -2.13 -9.21 9.81
CA ASN A 14 -2.09 -8.96 8.36
C ASN A 14 -1.25 -10.00 7.60
N VAL A 15 -0.03 -10.28 8.07
CA VAL A 15 0.88 -11.25 7.45
C VAL A 15 0.28 -12.65 7.41
N TYR A 16 -0.39 -13.06 8.49
CA TYR A 16 -1.06 -14.35 8.56
C TYR A 16 -2.17 -14.45 7.52
N TYR A 17 -3.02 -13.43 7.41
CA TYR A 17 -4.09 -13.40 6.42
C TYR A 17 -3.55 -13.39 4.98
N TYR A 18 -2.51 -12.60 4.70
CA TYR A 18 -1.83 -12.63 3.40
C TYR A 18 -1.25 -14.01 3.09
N ARG A 19 -0.57 -14.65 4.06
CA ARG A 19 0.04 -15.96 3.84
C ARG A 19 -1.00 -17.06 3.67
N ARG A 20 -2.12 -16.99 4.39
CA ARG A 20 -3.27 -17.87 4.21
C ARG A 20 -3.82 -17.76 2.79
N GLU A 21 -4.07 -16.54 2.34
CA GLU A 21 -4.68 -16.28 1.04
C GLU A 21 -3.74 -16.60 -0.13
N ALA A 22 -2.45 -16.29 0.01
CA ALA A 22 -1.42 -16.61 -0.99
C ALA A 22 -1.14 -18.12 -1.14
N ASN A 23 -1.63 -18.95 -0.22
CA ASN A 23 -1.57 -20.41 -0.31
C ASN A 23 -2.92 -21.02 -0.76
N ASN A 24 -3.89 -20.19 -1.16
CA ASN A 24 -5.17 -20.64 -1.72
C ASN A 24 -5.10 -20.64 -3.26
N ASP A 25 -5.13 -21.83 -3.85
CA ASP A 25 -4.96 -22.01 -5.29
C ASP A 25 -6.05 -21.28 -6.10
N ASP A 26 -7.31 -21.32 -5.65
CA ASP A 26 -8.43 -20.65 -6.33
C ASP A 26 -8.21 -19.13 -6.43
N THR A 27 -7.65 -18.53 -5.37
CA THR A 27 -7.36 -17.09 -5.34
C THR A 27 -6.18 -16.75 -6.23
N MET A 28 -5.14 -17.57 -6.22
CA MET A 28 -3.96 -17.38 -7.07
C MET A 28 -4.31 -17.52 -8.55
N GLU A 29 -5.13 -18.49 -8.92
CA GLU A 29 -5.61 -18.66 -10.29
C GLU A 29 -6.49 -17.47 -10.72
N LYS A 30 -7.29 -16.92 -9.82
CA LYS A 30 -8.15 -15.79 -10.16
C LYS A 30 -7.39 -14.46 -10.32
N TYR A 31 -6.44 -14.17 -9.43
CA TYR A 31 -5.84 -12.83 -9.32
C TYR A 31 -4.36 -12.75 -9.71
N ALA A 32 -3.69 -13.88 -9.98
CA ALA A 32 -2.28 -13.93 -10.37
C ALA A 32 -2.00 -14.88 -11.55
N ALA A 33 -3.03 -15.25 -12.32
CA ALA A 33 -2.88 -16.13 -13.49
C ALA A 33 -1.97 -15.55 -14.58
N ASP A 34 -1.88 -14.22 -14.66
CA ASP A 34 -1.10 -13.49 -15.65
C ASP A 34 0.30 -13.10 -15.17
N LEU A 35 0.72 -13.54 -13.97
CA LEU A 35 2.05 -13.24 -13.45
C LEU A 35 3.12 -14.08 -14.17
N PRO A 36 4.03 -13.48 -14.96
CA PRO A 36 5.06 -14.23 -15.66
C PRO A 36 6.16 -14.69 -14.69
N PHE A 37 6.42 -15.99 -14.63
CA PHE A 37 7.57 -16.55 -13.92
C PHE A 37 8.83 -16.40 -14.75
N ASP A 38 9.40 -15.21 -14.78
CA ASP A 38 10.71 -15.00 -15.40
C ASP A 38 11.86 -15.57 -14.53
N ARG A 39 13.09 -15.46 -15.02
CA ARG A 39 14.27 -15.99 -14.32
C ARG A 39 14.52 -15.27 -12.99
N LEU A 40 14.27 -13.96 -12.93
CA LEU A 40 14.47 -13.18 -11.72
C LEU A 40 13.40 -13.52 -10.69
N ASP A 41 12.15 -13.69 -11.12
CA ASP A 41 11.06 -14.12 -10.28
C ASP A 41 11.34 -15.50 -9.66
N THR A 42 11.68 -16.47 -10.50
CA THR A 42 11.94 -17.86 -10.05
C THR A 42 13.14 -17.95 -9.10
N LEU A 43 14.19 -17.16 -9.34
CA LEU A 43 15.42 -17.19 -8.55
C LEU A 43 15.31 -16.38 -7.25
N LEU A 44 14.64 -15.22 -7.30
CA LEU A 44 14.62 -14.23 -6.22
C LEU A 44 13.21 -14.01 -5.66
N LEU A 45 12.26 -13.53 -6.46
CA LEU A 45 10.98 -12.98 -5.96
C LEU A 45 10.01 -14.05 -5.44
N ARG A 46 9.98 -15.22 -6.08
CA ARG A 46 9.21 -16.39 -5.64
C ARG A 46 9.65 -16.89 -4.25
N ARG A 47 10.91 -16.61 -3.87
CA ARG A 47 11.46 -16.96 -2.55
C ARG A 47 11.28 -15.77 -1.61
N GLY A 48 10.04 -15.50 -1.18
CA GLY A 48 9.70 -14.30 -0.41
C GLY A 48 10.57 -14.03 0.84
N THR A 49 11.12 -15.07 1.47
CA THR A 49 12.07 -14.93 2.60
C THR A 49 13.47 -14.49 2.16
N LEU A 50 13.90 -14.86 0.96
CA LEU A 50 15.24 -14.58 0.45
C LEU A 50 15.49 -13.06 0.35
N GLY A 51 14.56 -12.31 -0.23
CA GLY A 51 14.68 -10.85 -0.36
C GLY A 51 14.82 -10.15 1.00
N PHE A 52 14.00 -10.56 1.99
CA PHE A 52 14.09 -10.04 3.36
C PHE A 52 15.43 -10.42 4.02
N SER A 53 15.87 -11.68 3.89
CA SER A 53 17.14 -12.13 4.45
C SER A 53 18.35 -11.41 3.84
N LEU A 54 18.38 -11.25 2.52
CA LEU A 54 19.45 -10.53 1.83
C LEU A 54 19.50 -9.06 2.25
N THR A 55 18.34 -8.41 2.35
CA THR A 55 18.24 -7.02 2.83
C THR A 55 18.73 -6.91 4.27
N GLY A 56 18.34 -7.85 5.14
CA GLY A 56 18.80 -7.87 6.53
C GLY A 56 20.31 -8.04 6.66
N VAL A 57 20.92 -8.97 5.90
CA VAL A 57 22.38 -9.12 5.86
C VAL A 57 23.05 -7.84 5.36
N ALA A 58 22.54 -7.24 4.30
CA ALA A 58 23.08 -5.99 3.76
C ALA A 58 23.04 -4.86 4.81
N LEU A 59 21.93 -4.70 5.53
CA LEU A 59 21.81 -3.71 6.60
C LEU A 59 22.80 -3.98 7.75
N VAL A 60 22.92 -5.24 8.18
CA VAL A 60 23.86 -5.62 9.25
C VAL A 60 25.32 -5.33 8.85
N VAL A 61 25.69 -5.64 7.61
CA VAL A 61 27.05 -5.38 7.11
C VAL A 61 27.29 -3.88 6.95
N LEU A 62 26.41 -3.16 6.26
CA LEU A 62 26.59 -1.73 5.98
C LEU A 62 26.64 -0.90 7.28
N PHE A 63 25.67 -1.08 8.16
CA PHE A 63 25.64 -0.35 9.44
C PHE A 63 26.64 -0.92 10.45
N GLY A 64 27.09 -2.17 10.30
CA GLY A 64 28.15 -2.71 11.14
C GLY A 64 29.54 -2.17 10.80
N LEU A 65 29.78 -1.90 9.52
CA LEU A 65 31.03 -1.34 9.01
C LEU A 65 31.06 0.18 9.05
N PHE A 66 29.92 0.86 8.86
CA PHE A 66 29.87 2.32 8.70
C PHE A 66 28.93 3.02 9.71
N GLY A 67 28.24 2.26 10.55
CA GLY A 67 27.30 2.82 11.53
C GLY A 67 27.99 3.35 12.79
N PRO A 68 27.30 4.24 13.52
CA PRO A 68 27.81 4.78 14.77
C PRO A 68 27.95 3.67 15.82
N GLY A 69 29.13 3.56 16.43
CA GLY A 69 29.41 2.62 17.51
C GLY A 69 30.13 1.32 17.11
N TRP A 70 30.36 1.06 15.82
CA TRP A 70 31.03 -0.12 15.24
C TRP A 70 30.40 -1.49 15.64
N GLY A 71 30.41 -2.46 14.72
CA GLY A 71 29.88 -3.82 14.97
C GLY A 71 28.37 -3.96 14.68
N ILE A 72 27.80 -5.15 14.89
CA ILE A 72 26.49 -5.50 14.28
C ILE A 72 25.24 -4.79 14.85
N GLY A 73 25.36 -4.13 16.01
CA GLY A 73 24.23 -3.55 16.76
C GLY A 73 23.37 -2.56 15.95
N PRO A 74 23.96 -1.50 15.35
CA PRO A 74 23.22 -0.54 14.53
C PRO A 74 22.48 -1.18 13.35
N GLY A 75 23.07 -2.21 12.75
CA GLY A 75 22.43 -2.92 11.64
C GLY A 75 21.27 -3.83 12.07
N LEU A 76 21.34 -4.44 13.25
CA LEU A 76 20.20 -5.16 13.84
C LEU A 76 19.04 -4.20 14.16
N VAL A 77 19.34 -3.01 14.68
CA VAL A 77 18.33 -1.97 14.90
C VAL A 77 17.69 -1.56 13.57
N ALA A 78 18.48 -1.29 12.54
CA ALA A 78 17.98 -0.94 11.22
C ALA A 78 17.07 -2.02 10.62
N LEU A 79 17.45 -3.31 10.73
CA LEU A 79 16.63 -4.43 10.29
C LEU A 79 15.32 -4.53 11.08
N ALA A 80 15.37 -4.40 12.41
CA ALA A 80 14.18 -4.42 13.25
C ALA A 80 13.23 -3.28 12.90
N THR A 81 13.75 -2.07 12.70
CA THR A 81 12.98 -0.90 12.27
C THR A 81 12.33 -1.14 10.91
N LEU A 82 13.08 -1.63 9.92
CA LEU A 82 12.55 -1.95 8.59
C LEU A 82 11.40 -2.97 8.70
N ALA A 83 11.60 -4.05 9.45
CA ALA A 83 10.59 -5.08 9.62
C ALA A 83 9.31 -4.53 10.27
N VAL A 84 9.44 -3.80 11.37
CA VAL A 84 8.28 -3.22 12.08
C VAL A 84 7.53 -2.22 11.20
N VAL A 85 8.25 -1.30 10.53
CA VAL A 85 7.64 -0.29 9.66
C VAL A 85 6.95 -0.94 8.47
N TYR A 86 7.61 -1.89 7.80
CA TYR A 86 7.04 -2.59 6.66
C TYR A 86 5.75 -3.32 7.04
N LEU A 87 5.78 -4.08 8.15
CA LEU A 87 4.61 -4.82 8.61
C LEU A 87 3.47 -3.91 9.04
N ALA A 88 3.78 -2.85 9.80
CA ALA A 88 2.78 -1.90 10.28
C ALA A 88 2.12 -1.11 9.15
N LEU A 89 2.89 -0.65 8.16
CA LEU A 89 2.36 0.09 7.02
C LEU A 89 1.49 -0.78 6.11
N ASN A 90 1.91 -2.02 5.81
CA ASN A 90 1.08 -2.97 5.04
C ASN A 90 -0.23 -3.29 5.77
N ALA A 91 -0.17 -3.48 7.09
CA ALA A 91 -1.36 -3.69 7.89
C ALA A 91 -2.26 -2.44 7.92
N ALA A 92 -1.69 -1.25 7.97
CA ALA A 92 -2.43 0.01 7.96
C ALA A 92 -3.16 0.25 6.62
N ILE A 93 -2.57 -0.11 5.48
CA ILE A 93 -3.26 -0.01 4.17
C ILE A 93 -4.54 -0.85 4.21
N ASN A 94 -4.45 -2.11 4.65
CA ASN A 94 -5.58 -3.04 4.65
C ASN A 94 -6.57 -2.79 5.79
N GLY A 95 -6.09 -2.41 6.96
CA GLY A 95 -6.90 -2.15 8.15
C GLY A 95 -7.46 -0.74 8.12
N ALA A 96 -6.59 0.27 8.20
CA ALA A 96 -7.01 1.67 8.27
C ALA A 96 -7.59 2.16 6.94
N GLY A 97 -7.02 1.76 5.79
CA GLY A 97 -7.52 2.11 4.46
C GLY A 97 -8.86 1.48 4.08
N HIS A 98 -9.45 0.64 4.93
CA HIS A 98 -10.84 0.17 4.80
C HIS A 98 -11.76 0.61 5.94
N THR A 99 -11.22 1.32 6.94
CA THR A 99 -11.95 1.67 8.17
C THR A 99 -12.06 3.16 8.38
N PHE A 100 -11.01 3.92 8.08
CA PHE A 100 -10.88 5.32 8.42
C PHE A 100 -10.49 6.15 7.20
N GLY A 101 -11.11 7.31 7.03
CA GLY A 101 -10.75 8.26 5.99
C GLY A 101 -11.95 8.75 5.19
N TYR A 102 -11.67 9.45 4.11
CA TYR A 102 -12.69 9.96 3.19
C TYR A 102 -12.87 9.02 2.00
N LYS A 103 -14.02 9.12 1.33
CA LYS A 103 -14.29 8.40 0.09
C LYS A 103 -14.40 9.37 -1.07
N SER A 104 -13.70 9.05 -2.14
CA SER A 104 -13.80 9.70 -3.44
C SER A 104 -14.79 8.97 -4.36
N PHE A 105 -14.87 7.64 -4.23
CA PHE A 105 -15.69 6.72 -5.04
C PHE A 105 -16.50 5.76 -4.17
N GLU A 106 -17.58 5.22 -4.72
CA GLU A 106 -18.44 4.24 -4.04
C GLU A 106 -17.80 2.84 -4.07
N ASN A 107 -17.03 2.54 -3.02
CA ASN A 107 -16.50 1.21 -2.72
C ASN A 107 -16.25 1.06 -1.20
N ASP A 108 -15.73 -0.10 -0.78
CA ASP A 108 -15.54 -0.45 0.63
C ASP A 108 -14.22 0.04 1.25
N ALA A 109 -13.42 0.82 0.52
CA ALA A 109 -12.17 1.40 0.99
C ALA A 109 -12.31 2.90 1.29
N THR A 110 -11.27 3.46 1.93
CA THR A 110 -11.14 4.87 2.32
C THR A 110 -9.75 5.40 1.99
N ASN A 111 -9.64 6.72 1.79
CA ASN A 111 -8.38 7.39 1.55
C ASN A 111 -7.82 8.02 2.84
N LEU A 112 -6.52 7.85 3.06
CA LEU A 112 -5.74 8.43 4.15
C LEU A 112 -4.49 9.11 3.59
N LYS A 113 -4.50 10.44 3.48
CA LYS A 113 -3.39 11.20 2.86
C LYS A 113 -2.06 11.01 3.57
N LEU A 114 -2.06 10.94 4.91
CA LEU A 114 -0.83 10.74 5.66
C LEU A 114 -0.27 9.33 5.47
N LEU A 115 -1.16 8.32 5.40
CA LEU A 115 -0.74 6.96 5.08
C LEU A 115 -0.15 6.91 3.66
N ALA A 116 -0.81 7.54 2.69
CA ALA A 116 -0.33 7.62 1.32
C ALA A 116 1.08 8.22 1.21
N LEU A 117 1.43 9.21 2.03
CA LEU A 117 2.78 9.75 2.06
C LEU A 117 3.84 8.71 2.43
N PHE A 118 3.57 7.88 3.45
CA PHE A 118 4.52 6.88 3.94
C PHE A 118 4.49 5.57 3.14
N THR A 119 3.41 5.31 2.42
CA THR A 119 3.22 4.10 1.62
C THR A 119 3.32 4.35 0.12
N PHE A 120 3.97 5.46 -0.28
CA PHE A 120 4.17 5.82 -1.69
C PHE A 120 2.87 5.82 -2.52
N GLY A 121 1.77 6.30 -1.95
CA GLY A 121 0.49 6.49 -2.62
C GLY A 121 -0.58 5.47 -2.21
N GLU A 122 -0.19 4.29 -1.70
CA GLU A 122 -1.12 3.17 -1.41
C GLU A 122 -2.23 3.51 -0.40
N GLY A 123 -2.02 4.53 0.45
CA GLY A 123 -3.03 5.04 1.36
C GLY A 123 -4.19 5.78 0.67
N LEU A 124 -4.09 6.10 -0.62
CA LEU A 124 -5.22 6.54 -1.47
C LEU A 124 -6.03 5.31 -1.92
N HIS A 125 -6.39 4.48 -0.94
CA HIS A 125 -6.88 3.13 -1.16
C HIS A 125 -8.28 3.11 -1.80
N ASN A 126 -9.15 4.05 -1.45
CA ASN A 126 -10.45 4.19 -2.12
C ASN A 126 -10.31 4.53 -3.61
N ASN A 127 -9.30 5.34 -3.99
CA ASN A 127 -9.02 5.62 -5.39
C ASN A 127 -8.45 4.38 -6.09
N HIS A 128 -7.54 3.65 -5.43
CA HIS A 128 -7.00 2.39 -5.93
C HIS A 128 -8.10 1.35 -6.20
N HIS A 129 -9.02 1.14 -5.26
CA HIS A 129 -10.17 0.23 -5.44
C HIS A 129 -11.11 0.68 -6.56
N ALA A 130 -11.21 1.98 -6.83
CA ALA A 130 -11.98 2.48 -7.97
C ALA A 130 -11.31 2.18 -9.32
N ARG A 131 -9.97 2.15 -9.36
CA ARG A 131 -9.18 1.86 -10.57
C ARG A 131 -7.93 1.04 -10.26
N PRO A 132 -8.06 -0.28 -10.02
CA PRO A 132 -6.94 -1.12 -9.61
C PRO A 132 -5.80 -1.17 -10.65
N ALA A 133 -6.13 -0.98 -11.93
CA ALA A 133 -5.15 -0.99 -13.02
C ALA A 133 -4.44 0.36 -13.26
N SER A 134 -4.83 1.43 -12.57
CA SER A 134 -4.18 2.74 -12.72
C SER A 134 -2.82 2.76 -12.04
N ALA A 135 -1.79 3.20 -12.77
CA ALA A 135 -0.45 3.39 -12.21
C ALA A 135 -0.33 4.61 -11.26
N LYS A 136 -1.32 5.51 -11.28
CA LYS A 136 -1.42 6.68 -10.39
C LYS A 136 -2.60 6.49 -9.46
N LEU A 137 -2.36 6.66 -8.17
CA LEU A 137 -3.35 6.47 -7.12
C LEU A 137 -4.03 7.79 -6.71
N ALA A 138 -3.40 8.92 -7.01
CA ALA A 138 -4.01 10.25 -6.84
C ALA A 138 -5.04 10.55 -7.94
N ALA A 139 -6.28 10.77 -7.52
CA ALA A 139 -7.39 11.17 -8.37
C ALA A 139 -7.59 12.71 -8.35
N PHE A 140 -7.23 13.38 -7.26
CA PHE A 140 -7.44 14.82 -7.10
C PHE A 140 -6.16 15.61 -6.81
N LYS A 141 -6.18 16.91 -7.11
CA LYS A 141 -5.00 17.81 -7.06
C LYS A 141 -4.38 18.02 -5.68
N ASP A 142 -5.15 17.86 -4.62
CA ASP A 142 -4.70 17.98 -3.22
C ASP A 142 -4.36 16.60 -2.59
N GLU A 143 -4.35 15.54 -3.40
CA GLU A 143 -3.81 14.24 -3.05
C GLU A 143 -2.38 14.16 -3.57
N PHE A 144 -1.48 13.62 -2.74
CA PHE A 144 -0.10 13.43 -3.11
C PHE A 144 0.19 11.94 -3.25
N ASP A 145 0.69 11.55 -4.41
CA ASP A 145 1.12 10.20 -4.76
C ASP A 145 2.64 10.26 -5.01
N PRO A 146 3.47 9.86 -4.03
CA PRO A 146 4.93 9.86 -4.18
C PRO A 146 5.46 8.89 -5.25
N ALA A 147 4.74 7.80 -5.57
CA ALA A 147 5.19 6.85 -6.59
C ALA A 147 5.04 7.40 -8.01
N TRP A 148 4.01 8.21 -8.26
CA TRP A 148 3.73 8.75 -9.59
C TRP A 148 4.92 9.47 -10.27
N PRO A 149 5.61 10.45 -9.64
CA PRO A 149 6.78 11.07 -10.27
C PRO A 149 7.92 10.08 -10.54
N VAL A 150 8.07 9.04 -9.72
CA VAL A 150 9.07 7.97 -9.94
C VAL A 150 8.70 7.15 -11.16
N ILE A 151 7.45 6.73 -11.30
CA ILE A 151 6.94 6.00 -12.48
C ILE A 151 7.14 6.84 -13.75
N ARG A 152 6.81 8.13 -13.71
CA ARG A 152 7.03 9.05 -14.84
C ARG A 152 8.49 9.24 -15.20
N LEU A 153 9.39 9.21 -14.22
CA LEU A 153 10.83 9.21 -14.48
C LEU A 153 11.26 7.93 -15.20
N LEU A 154 10.81 6.76 -14.74
CA LEU A 154 11.11 5.47 -15.37
C LEU A 154 10.58 5.41 -16.82
N GLU A 155 9.38 5.93 -17.07
CA GLU A 155 8.80 6.03 -18.41
C GLU A 155 9.63 6.93 -19.33
N ARG A 156 10.06 8.10 -18.83
CA ARG A 156 10.97 8.99 -19.58
C ARG A 156 12.31 8.35 -19.90
N LEU A 157 12.82 7.51 -19.00
CA LEU A 157 14.04 6.74 -19.19
C LEU A 157 13.83 5.48 -20.04
N ARG A 158 12.60 5.21 -20.49
CA ARG A 158 12.21 3.99 -21.23
C ARG A 158 12.49 2.70 -20.48
N LEU A 159 12.44 2.76 -19.15
CA LEU A 159 12.59 1.61 -18.25
C LEU A 159 11.23 0.98 -17.88
N ALA A 160 10.14 1.70 -18.09
CA ALA A 160 8.79 1.25 -17.84
C ALA A 160 7.82 1.85 -18.88
N GLU A 161 6.68 1.19 -19.08
CA GLU A 161 5.58 1.67 -19.91
C GLU A 161 4.29 1.63 -19.08
N VAL A 162 3.54 2.74 -19.07
CA VAL A 162 2.24 2.81 -18.39
C VAL A 162 1.16 2.45 -19.41
N LEU A 163 0.58 1.25 -19.25
CA LEU A 163 -0.38 0.70 -20.21
C LEU A 163 -1.80 1.26 -20.04
N THR A 164 -2.13 1.75 -18.84
CA THR A 164 -3.46 2.28 -18.53
C THR A 164 -3.52 3.78 -18.68
N LYS A 165 -4.64 4.30 -19.20
CA LYS A 165 -4.85 5.74 -19.28
C LYS A 165 -5.15 6.28 -17.89
N VAL A 166 -4.13 6.94 -17.34
CA VAL A 166 -4.07 7.41 -15.96
C VAL A 166 -5.17 8.41 -15.62
N ASP A 167 -5.64 9.20 -16.58
CA ASP A 167 -6.56 10.31 -16.30
C ASP A 167 -7.98 10.15 -16.89
N GLU A 168 -8.25 9.14 -17.72
CA GLU A 168 -9.57 9.00 -18.38
C GLU A 168 -10.69 8.73 -17.36
N GLY A 169 -11.70 9.60 -17.33
CA GLY A 169 -12.91 9.43 -16.53
C GLY A 169 -12.84 9.87 -15.07
N TRP A 170 -11.73 10.46 -14.57
CA TRP A 170 -11.76 11.08 -13.22
C TRP A 170 -12.62 12.35 -13.20
N GLU A 171 -12.87 12.93 -14.37
CA GLU A 171 -13.34 14.30 -14.60
C GLU A 171 -14.80 14.55 -14.14
N ASP A 172 -15.65 13.52 -14.15
CA ASP A 172 -17.08 13.65 -13.82
C ASP A 172 -17.43 13.38 -12.34
N HIS A 173 -16.46 13.06 -11.48
CA HIS A 173 -16.74 12.58 -10.12
C HIS A 173 -16.33 13.58 -9.04
N ARG A 174 -17.33 14.17 -8.36
CA ARG A 174 -17.10 14.97 -7.15
C ARG A 174 -16.77 14.04 -5.98
N ARG A 175 -15.76 14.37 -5.17
CA ARG A 175 -15.54 13.68 -3.88
C ARG A 175 -16.83 13.70 -3.09
N ARG A 176 -17.31 12.52 -2.71
CA ARG A 176 -18.36 12.38 -1.72
C ARG A 176 -17.74 12.54 -0.34
N ILE A 177 -17.49 13.78 0.05
CA ILE A 177 -17.23 14.10 1.45
C ILE A 177 -18.58 14.02 2.16
N PRO A 178 -18.81 13.10 3.10
CA PRO A 178 -20.05 13.10 3.87
C PRO A 178 -20.18 14.46 4.55
N ARG A 179 -21.17 15.26 4.15
CA ARG A 179 -21.46 16.52 4.85
C ARG A 179 -22.06 16.16 6.19
N THR A 180 -21.22 16.11 7.22
CA THR A 180 -21.72 16.03 8.59
C THR A 180 -22.27 17.41 8.93
N THR A 181 -23.60 17.55 8.87
CA THR A 181 -24.25 18.78 9.32
C THR A 181 -24.49 18.61 10.81
N VAL A 182 -23.75 19.36 11.62
CA VAL A 182 -23.99 19.39 13.07
C VAL A 182 -25.06 20.45 13.30
N SER A 183 -26.26 20.00 13.67
CA SER A 183 -27.30 20.90 14.15
C SER A 183 -26.82 21.62 15.41
N PRO A 184 -27.21 22.88 15.68
CA PRO A 184 -26.95 23.57 16.94
C PRO A 184 -27.37 22.77 18.19
N LEU A 185 -28.24 21.75 18.02
CA LEU A 185 -28.72 20.84 19.05
C LEU A 185 -27.88 19.54 19.19
N GLY A 186 -26.72 19.44 18.53
CA GLY A 186 -25.78 18.33 18.68
C GLY A 186 -26.13 17.03 17.94
N THR A 187 -27.24 17.00 17.20
CA THR A 187 -27.62 15.86 16.35
C THR A 187 -26.74 15.84 15.10
N LYS A 188 -25.98 14.75 14.92
CA LYS A 188 -25.22 14.50 13.69
C LYS A 188 -26.16 13.83 12.69
N THR A 189 -26.40 14.48 11.56
CA THR A 189 -27.00 13.83 10.40
C THR A 189 -25.93 13.69 9.33
N VAL A 190 -25.76 12.45 8.85
CA VAL A 190 -24.95 12.14 7.68
C VAL A 190 -25.90 12.18 6.49
N GLN A 191 -25.75 13.16 5.61
CA GLN A 191 -26.42 13.15 4.31
C GLN A 191 -25.55 12.35 3.34
N GLU A 192 -26.16 11.37 2.66
CA GLU A 192 -25.55 10.56 1.59
C GLU A 192 -25.32 11.36 0.30
#